data_AF-A0A2I1GU45-F1
#
_entry.id   AF-A0A2I1GU45-F1
#
_cell.length_a   1.000
_cell.length_b   1.000
_cell.length_c   1.000
_cell.angle_alpha   90.00
_cell.angle_beta   90.00
_cell.angle_gamma   90.00
#
_symmetry.space_group_name_H-M   'P 1'
#
loop_
_entity.id
_entity.type
_entity.pdbx_description
1 polymer ?
#
loop_
_entity_poly.entity_id
_entity_poly.type
_entity_poly.pdbx_seq_one_letter_code
_entity_poly.pdbx_strand_id
1 'polypeptide(L)'
;MSLYKNFRKCVIGCLSIPLALLILVCPALDIAKIIIFNHTNGELKLYDIEYAYLSYSFLMVVILFCCTICISRGFNNMAENSAKSLSCFLPFIWISVLVIYTISTRNELGEIPFFCPENYNYKSSTIRLACQIRAANIICVWSFTIYIMFFLIILLVLPSEKKSKVDKDYDQIEEVYSKEDKFNKFDKEDK
;
A
#
# COMPACT_ATOMS: atom_id res chain seq x y z
N MET A 1 20.87 6.89 22.28
CA MET A 1 20.90 6.31 20.92
C MET A 1 20.19 4.96 20.81
N SER A 2 20.48 3.96 21.66
CA SER A 2 19.91 2.59 21.55
C SER A 2 18.38 2.50 21.70
N LEU A 3 17.80 3.20 22.69
CA LEU A 3 16.35 3.20 22.94
C LEU A 3 15.53 3.72 21.75
N TYR A 4 16.02 4.78 21.09
CA TYR A 4 15.39 5.40 19.92
C TYR A 4 15.38 4.47 18.71
N LYS A 5 16.46 3.70 18.49
CA LYS A 5 16.54 2.70 17.41
C LYS A 5 15.56 1.54 17.64
N ASN A 6 15.46 1.06 18.86
CA ASN A 6 14.54 -0.03 19.22
C ASN A 6 13.08 0.43 19.13
N PHE A 7 12.78 1.65 19.59
CA PHE A 7 11.46 2.26 19.46
C PHE A 7 11.03 2.40 18.00
N ARG A 8 11.89 2.96 17.13
CA ARG A 8 11.59 3.09 15.70
C ARG A 8 11.34 1.74 15.03
N LYS A 9 12.20 0.74 15.28
CA LYS A 9 12.03 -0.62 14.72
C LYS A 9 10.72 -1.26 15.19
N CYS A 10 10.39 -1.09 16.47
CA CYS A 10 9.14 -1.59 17.04
C CYS A 10 7.92 -0.91 16.40
N VAL A 11 7.92 0.43 16.30
CA VAL A 11 6.83 1.20 15.68
C VAL A 11 6.64 0.82 14.20
N ILE A 12 7.74 0.73 13.43
CA ILE A 12 7.69 0.30 12.02
C ILE A 12 7.17 -1.13 11.91
N GLY A 13 7.64 -2.06 12.76
CA GLY A 13 7.17 -3.45 12.80
C GLY A 13 5.68 -3.57 13.11
N CYS A 14 5.20 -2.85 14.14
CA CYS A 14 3.80 -2.84 14.53
C CYS A 14 2.88 -2.25 13.46
N LEU A 15 3.33 -1.22 12.72
CA LEU A 15 2.54 -0.61 11.63
C LEU A 15 2.58 -1.42 10.33
N SER A 16 3.66 -2.14 10.07
CA SER A 16 3.81 -2.91 8.82
C SER A 16 2.93 -4.15 8.78
N ILE A 17 2.61 -4.78 9.92
CA ILE A 17 1.72 -5.97 9.95
C ILE A 17 0.29 -5.62 9.50
N PRO A 18 -0.43 -4.64 10.10
CA PRO A 18 -1.75 -4.23 9.62
C PRO A 18 -1.71 -3.72 8.17
N LEU A 19 -0.65 -3.00 7.80
CA LEU A 19 -0.50 -2.49 6.43
C LEU A 19 -0.37 -3.63 5.41
N ALA A 20 0.41 -4.66 5.71
CA ALA A 20 0.55 -5.84 4.85
C ALA A 20 -0.78 -6.59 4.68
N LEU A 21 -1.57 -6.70 5.76
CA LEU A 21 -2.92 -7.28 5.69
C LEU A 21 -3.86 -6.43 4.82
N LEU A 22 -3.85 -5.10 4.99
CA LEU A 22 -4.69 -4.19 4.20
C LEU A 22 -4.35 -4.21 2.71
N ILE A 23 -3.07 -4.37 2.35
CA ILE A 23 -2.63 -4.55 0.95
C ILE A 23 -3.30 -5.75 0.29
N LEU A 24 -3.63 -6.80 1.04
CA LEU A 24 -4.32 -7.99 0.51
C LEU A 24 -5.84 -7.86 0.61
N VAL A 25 -6.34 -7.35 1.73
CA VAL A 25 -7.78 -7.29 2.00
C VAL A 25 -8.49 -6.25 1.13
N CYS A 26 -7.91 -5.07 0.92
CA CYS A 26 -8.59 -4.02 0.15
C CYS A 26 -8.82 -4.40 -1.33
N PRO A 27 -7.86 -4.94 -2.10
CA PRO A 27 -8.16 -5.40 -3.45
C PRO A 27 -9.13 -6.59 -3.47
N ALA A 28 -9.10 -7.47 -2.46
CA ALA A 28 -10.07 -8.55 -2.35
C ALA A 28 -11.50 -8.02 -2.14
N LEU A 29 -11.67 -6.97 -1.32
CA LEU A 29 -12.95 -6.31 -1.09
C LEU A 29 -13.44 -5.52 -2.32
N ASP A 30 -12.56 -4.81 -3.02
CA ASP A 30 -12.90 -4.14 -4.28
C ASP A 30 -13.39 -5.15 -5.32
N ILE A 31 -12.68 -6.28 -5.50
CA ILE A 31 -13.08 -7.35 -6.41
C ILE A 31 -14.41 -7.97 -5.98
N ALA A 32 -14.59 -8.27 -4.68
CA ALA A 32 -15.84 -8.82 -4.15
C ALA A 32 -17.02 -7.88 -4.39
N LYS A 33 -16.81 -6.57 -4.24
CA LYS A 33 -17.82 -5.54 -4.53
C LYS A 33 -18.23 -5.59 -6.01
N ILE A 34 -17.27 -5.59 -6.93
CA ILE A 34 -17.52 -5.65 -8.38
C ILE A 34 -18.33 -6.91 -8.74
N ILE A 35 -17.92 -8.08 -8.24
CA ILE A 35 -18.61 -9.35 -8.51
C ILE A 35 -20.07 -9.30 -8.05
N ILE A 36 -20.31 -8.84 -6.83
CA ILE A 36 -21.66 -8.83 -6.26
C ILE A 36 -22.55 -7.80 -6.91
N PHE A 37 -22.02 -6.62 -7.25
CA PHE A 37 -22.79 -5.61 -7.98
C PHE A 37 -23.16 -6.13 -9.38
N ASN A 38 -22.26 -6.84 -10.06
CA ASN A 38 -22.55 -7.49 -11.34
C ASN A 38 -23.65 -8.56 -11.19
N HIS A 39 -23.67 -9.31 -10.10
CA HIS A 39 -24.71 -10.29 -9.79
C HIS A 39 -26.10 -9.69 -9.52
N THR A 40 -26.19 -8.38 -9.26
CA THR A 40 -27.49 -7.72 -9.04
C THR A 40 -28.24 -7.33 -10.32
N ASN A 41 -27.74 -7.72 -11.51
CA ASN A 41 -28.39 -7.49 -12.81
C ASN A 41 -28.85 -6.03 -13.03
N GLY A 42 -28.09 -5.06 -12.51
CA GLY A 42 -28.36 -3.63 -12.67
C GLY A 42 -29.25 -3.00 -11.59
N GLU A 43 -29.69 -3.74 -10.57
CA GLU A 43 -30.35 -3.13 -9.40
C GLU A 43 -29.43 -2.18 -8.63
N LEU A 44 -28.13 -2.50 -8.60
CA LEU A 44 -27.07 -1.63 -8.09
C LEU A 44 -26.27 -1.06 -9.27
N LYS A 45 -25.97 0.24 -9.20
CA LYS A 45 -25.18 0.91 -10.22
C LYS A 45 -23.71 0.57 -10.04
N LEU A 46 -23.15 -0.14 -11.02
CA LEU A 46 -21.71 -0.31 -11.15
C LEU A 46 -21.17 0.85 -11.99
N TYR A 47 -20.20 1.58 -11.45
CA TYR A 47 -19.57 2.72 -12.12
C TYR A 47 -18.16 2.35 -12.61
N ASP A 48 -17.74 2.94 -13.73
CA ASP A 48 -16.38 2.76 -14.28
C ASP A 48 -15.28 3.19 -13.29
N ILE A 49 -15.63 4.06 -12.33
CA ILE A 49 -14.73 4.52 -11.27
C ILE A 49 -14.22 3.36 -10.38
N GLU A 50 -14.97 2.25 -10.25
CA GLU A 50 -14.54 1.07 -9.50
C GLU A 50 -13.31 0.42 -10.17
N TYR A 51 -13.38 0.22 -11.49
CA TYR A 51 -12.26 -0.33 -12.26
C TYR A 51 -11.07 0.63 -12.33
N ALA A 52 -11.35 1.93 -12.44
CA ALA A 52 -10.31 2.96 -12.42
C ALA A 52 -9.59 2.99 -11.06
N TYR A 53 -10.32 2.88 -9.95
CA TYR A 53 -9.74 2.86 -8.62
C TYR A 53 -8.96 1.57 -8.35
N LEU A 54 -9.47 0.41 -8.76
CA LEU A 54 -8.77 -0.87 -8.63
C LEU A 54 -7.44 -0.87 -9.40
N SER A 55 -7.46 -0.39 -10.65
CA SER A 55 -6.24 -0.29 -11.48
C SER A 55 -5.24 0.71 -10.91
N TYR A 56 -5.70 1.87 -10.43
CA TYR A 56 -4.88 2.84 -9.72
C TYR A 56 -4.23 2.23 -8.46
N SER A 57 -5.02 1.56 -7.62
CA SER A 57 -4.55 0.95 -6.37
C SER A 57 -3.48 -0.12 -6.62
N PHE A 58 -3.68 -0.97 -7.62
CA PHE A 58 -2.69 -1.96 -8.01
C PHE A 58 -1.38 -1.32 -8.50
N LEU A 59 -1.48 -0.32 -9.39
CA LEU A 59 -0.32 0.39 -9.93
C LEU A 59 0.48 1.08 -8.82
N MET A 60 -0.19 1.66 -7.82
CA MET A 60 0.45 2.31 -6.69
C MET A 60 1.24 1.33 -5.81
N VAL A 61 0.69 0.14 -5.53
CA VAL A 61 1.41 -0.92 -4.80
C VAL A 61 2.66 -1.36 -5.57
N VAL A 62 2.54 -1.54 -6.89
CA VAL A 62 3.69 -1.90 -7.75
C VAL A 62 4.76 -0.82 -7.72
N ILE A 63 4.39 0.47 -7.83
CA ILE A 63 5.35 1.58 -7.74
C ILE A 63 6.07 1.57 -6.39
N LEU A 64 5.34 1.44 -5.28
CA LEU A 64 5.93 1.42 -3.94
C LEU A 64 6.89 0.23 -3.77
N PHE A 65 6.53 -0.94 -4.28
CA PHE A 65 7.39 -2.12 -4.25
C PHE A 65 8.66 -1.91 -5.08
N CYS A 66 8.54 -1.40 -6.31
CA CYS A 66 9.67 -1.06 -7.16
C CYS A 66 10.59 -0.01 -6.52
N CYS A 67 10.03 1.06 -5.95
CA CYS A 67 10.80 2.07 -5.22
C CYS A 67 11.56 1.45 -4.05
N THR A 68 10.92 0.58 -3.27
CA THR A 68 11.54 -0.11 -2.14
C THR A 68 12.71 -0.99 -2.60
N ILE A 69 12.54 -1.73 -3.70
CA ILE A 69 13.61 -2.54 -4.30
C ILE A 69 14.76 -1.65 -4.77
N CYS A 70 14.49 -0.58 -5.52
CA CYS A 70 15.51 0.34 -6.01
C CYS A 70 16.33 0.97 -4.88
N ILE A 71 15.67 1.37 -3.78
CA ILE A 71 16.33 1.90 -2.58
C ILE A 71 17.16 0.81 -1.89
N SER A 72 16.60 -0.40 -1.73
CA SER A 72 17.29 -1.51 -1.05
C SER A 72 18.54 -1.99 -1.79
N ARG A 73 18.55 -1.90 -3.12
CA ARG A 73 19.69 -2.26 -3.98
C ARG A 73 20.71 -1.14 -4.16
N GLY A 74 20.52 0.00 -3.49
CA GLY A 74 21.49 1.09 -3.50
C GLY A 74 21.63 1.81 -4.85
N PHE A 75 20.56 1.88 -5.66
CA PHE A 75 20.60 2.67 -6.89
C PHE A 75 20.82 4.17 -6.58
N ASN A 76 21.82 4.78 -7.22
CA ASN A 76 22.19 6.20 -7.34
C ASN A 76 21.52 7.21 -6.36
N ASN A 77 22.33 8.06 -5.69
CA ASN A 77 21.86 9.17 -4.83
C ASN A 77 20.76 10.08 -5.46
N MET A 78 20.71 10.17 -6.79
CA MET A 78 19.68 10.91 -7.52
C MET A 78 18.30 10.24 -7.40
N ALA A 79 18.23 8.90 -7.44
CA ALA A 79 17.00 8.14 -7.28
C ALA A 79 16.46 8.21 -5.86
N GLU A 80 17.33 8.23 -4.85
CA GLU A 80 16.95 8.44 -3.43
C GLU A 80 16.28 9.81 -3.22
N ASN A 81 16.88 10.88 -3.76
CA ASN A 81 16.32 12.23 -3.66
C ASN A 81 14.99 12.38 -4.41
N SER A 82 14.89 11.78 -5.61
CA SER A 82 13.64 11.75 -6.38
C SER A 82 12.55 10.95 -5.67
N ALA A 83 12.87 9.80 -5.09
CA ALA A 83 11.94 8.98 -4.31
C ALA A 83 11.45 9.72 -3.06
N LYS A 84 12.33 10.45 -2.37
CA LYS A 84 11.97 11.27 -1.21
C LYS A 84 11.05 12.44 -1.58
N SER A 85 11.35 13.12 -2.68
CA SER A 85 10.49 14.19 -3.21
C SER A 85 9.11 13.66 -3.60
N LEU A 86 9.08 12.58 -4.38
CA LEU A 86 7.86 11.92 -4.82
C LEU A 86 7.01 11.45 -3.63
N SER A 87 7.65 10.86 -2.61
CA SER A 87 7.00 10.40 -1.38
C SER A 87 6.32 11.52 -0.58
N CYS A 88 6.69 12.80 -0.79
CA CYS A 88 6.05 13.94 -0.13
C CYS A 88 4.72 14.30 -0.81
N PHE A 89 4.65 14.20 -2.14
CA PHE A 89 3.46 14.58 -2.92
C PHE A 89 2.46 13.43 -3.12
N LEU A 90 2.96 12.19 -3.20
CA LEU A 90 2.14 10.98 -3.40
C LEU A 90 0.95 10.87 -2.41
N PRO A 91 1.15 11.12 -1.10
CA PRO A 91 0.09 11.24 -0.09
C PRO A 91 -1.13 12.07 -0.51
N PHE A 92 -0.89 13.28 -1.02
CA PHE A 92 -1.96 14.23 -1.34
C PHE A 92 -2.74 13.80 -2.57
N ILE A 93 -2.05 13.25 -3.57
CA ILE A 93 -2.68 12.65 -4.75
C ILE A 93 -3.56 11.48 -4.31
N TRP A 94 -3.07 10.63 -3.41
CA TRP A 94 -3.82 9.47 -2.92
C TRP A 94 -5.10 9.86 -2.19
N ILE A 95 -5.02 10.82 -1.27
CA ILE A 95 -6.19 11.34 -0.56
C ILE A 95 -7.18 11.94 -1.55
N SER A 96 -6.70 12.68 -2.55
CA SER A 96 -7.55 13.30 -3.57
C SER A 96 -8.32 12.24 -4.38
N VAL A 97 -7.63 11.19 -4.82
CA VAL A 97 -8.26 10.05 -5.53
C VAL A 97 -9.27 9.34 -4.64
N LEU A 98 -8.95 9.10 -3.36
CA LEU A 98 -9.85 8.42 -2.44
C LEU A 98 -11.11 9.25 -2.13
N VAL A 99 -10.98 10.58 -2.02
CA VAL A 99 -12.11 11.50 -1.85
C VAL A 99 -13.00 11.47 -3.09
N ILE A 100 -12.41 11.57 -4.29
CA ILE A 100 -13.15 11.48 -5.56
C ILE A 100 -13.89 10.14 -5.67
N TYR A 101 -13.22 9.03 -5.34
CA TYR A 101 -13.81 7.70 -5.29
C TYR A 101 -15.01 7.68 -4.34
N THR A 102 -14.83 8.10 -3.08
CA THR A 102 -15.88 8.09 -2.05
C THR A 102 -17.10 8.93 -2.44
N ILE A 103 -16.88 10.09 -3.05
CA ILE A 103 -17.97 10.96 -3.53
C ILE A 103 -18.70 10.32 -4.72
N SER A 104 -17.96 9.75 -5.67
CA SER A 104 -18.54 9.14 -6.87
C SER A 104 -19.38 7.90 -6.54
N THR A 105 -18.95 7.12 -5.53
CA THR A 105 -19.60 5.86 -5.12
C THR A 105 -20.65 6.05 -4.01
N ARG A 106 -20.93 7.31 -3.60
CA ARG A 106 -21.84 7.60 -2.49
C ARG A 106 -23.28 7.18 -2.76
N ASN A 107 -23.73 7.29 -4.01
CA ASN A 107 -25.12 7.10 -4.44
C ASN A 107 -25.40 5.72 -5.05
N GLU A 108 -24.45 4.79 -4.97
CA GLU A 108 -24.56 3.45 -5.58
C GLU A 108 -25.70 2.60 -5.02
N LEU A 109 -26.02 2.79 -3.73
CA LEU A 109 -27.05 2.04 -3.02
C LEU A 109 -28.40 2.78 -2.96
N GLY A 110 -28.54 3.94 -3.60
CA GLY A 110 -29.75 4.76 -3.52
C GLY A 110 -30.07 5.20 -2.08
N GLU A 111 -31.22 4.75 -1.55
CA GLU A 111 -31.75 5.14 -0.24
C GLU A 111 -31.21 4.31 0.94
N ILE A 112 -30.42 3.26 0.67
CA ILE A 112 -29.93 2.38 1.73
C ILE A 112 -28.92 3.13 2.61
N PRO A 113 -29.08 3.10 3.95
CA PRO A 113 -28.15 3.76 4.86
C PRO A 113 -26.71 3.24 4.74
N PHE A 114 -25.74 4.13 4.94
CA PHE A 114 -24.31 3.85 4.76
C PHE A 114 -23.79 2.66 5.59
N PHE A 115 -24.27 2.49 6.82
CA PHE A 115 -23.81 1.45 7.77
C PHE A 115 -24.59 0.13 7.69
N CYS A 116 -25.52 0.01 6.74
CA CYS A 116 -26.25 -1.24 6.50
C CYS A 116 -26.90 -1.85 7.76
N PRO A 117 -27.81 -1.12 8.42
CA PRO A 117 -28.39 -1.58 9.68
C PRO A 117 -29.36 -2.76 9.44
N GLU A 118 -29.41 -3.70 10.38
CA GLU A 118 -30.19 -4.93 10.23
C GLU A 118 -31.70 -4.70 10.15
N ASN A 119 -32.18 -3.57 10.68
CA ASN A 119 -33.59 -3.18 10.68
C ASN A 119 -34.06 -2.49 9.40
N TYR A 120 -33.18 -2.32 8.40
CA TYR A 120 -33.57 -1.77 7.10
C TYR A 120 -34.31 -2.81 6.25
N ASN A 121 -35.34 -2.38 5.51
CA ASN A 121 -36.12 -3.27 4.64
C ASN A 121 -35.38 -3.51 3.31
N TYR A 122 -34.40 -4.41 3.33
CA TYR A 122 -33.68 -4.83 2.13
C TYR A 122 -34.59 -5.63 1.19
N LYS A 123 -34.59 -5.30 -0.11
CA LYS A 123 -35.38 -6.06 -1.09
C LYS A 123 -34.92 -7.52 -1.23
N SER A 124 -33.64 -7.81 -0.96
CA SER A 124 -33.07 -9.15 -1.02
C SER A 124 -31.87 -9.30 -0.10
N SER A 125 -31.51 -10.54 0.23
CA SER A 125 -30.27 -10.86 0.95
C SER A 125 -29.03 -10.44 0.17
N THR A 126 -29.06 -10.50 -1.17
CA THR A 126 -27.98 -10.04 -2.04
C THR A 126 -27.73 -8.55 -1.90
N ILE A 127 -28.79 -7.72 -1.83
CA ILE A 127 -28.64 -6.27 -1.62
C ILE A 127 -28.08 -5.97 -0.22
N ARG A 128 -28.49 -6.72 0.81
CA ARG A 128 -27.92 -6.59 2.15
C ARG A 128 -26.41 -6.91 2.14
N LEU A 129 -26.01 -7.99 1.48
CA LEU A 129 -24.60 -8.36 1.34
C LEU A 129 -23.81 -7.31 0.55
N ALA A 130 -24.36 -6.82 -0.56
CA ALA A 130 -23.75 -5.76 -1.37
C ALA A 130 -23.54 -4.48 -0.55
N CYS A 131 -24.50 -4.11 0.30
CA CYS A 131 -24.36 -3.00 1.22
C CYS A 131 -23.18 -3.23 2.19
N GLN A 132 -23.14 -4.38 2.85
CA GLN A 132 -22.10 -4.71 3.83
C GLN A 132 -20.70 -4.69 3.21
N ILE A 133 -20.55 -5.24 2.00
CA ILE A 133 -19.27 -5.26 1.28
C ILE A 133 -18.85 -3.86 0.87
N ARG A 134 -19.77 -3.02 0.40
CA ARG A 134 -19.46 -1.62 0.11
C ARG A 134 -18.99 -0.88 1.37
N ALA A 135 -19.70 -1.04 2.50
CA ALA A 135 -19.32 -0.40 3.75
C ALA A 135 -17.93 -0.89 4.23
N ALA A 136 -17.69 -2.19 4.19
CA ALA A 136 -16.39 -2.78 4.51
C ALA A 136 -15.29 -2.29 3.56
N ASN A 137 -15.58 -2.15 2.26
CA ASN A 137 -14.64 -1.64 1.28
C ASN A 137 -14.22 -0.22 1.61
N ILE A 138 -15.19 0.69 1.84
CA ILE A 138 -14.91 2.09 2.20
C ILE A 138 -14.07 2.16 3.47
N ILE A 139 -14.42 1.38 4.50
CA ILE A 139 -13.63 1.31 5.74
C ILE A 139 -12.21 0.80 5.47
N CYS A 140 -12.04 -0.23 4.63
CA CYS A 140 -10.73 -0.78 4.27
C CYS A 140 -9.86 0.26 3.58
N VAL A 141 -10.38 0.89 2.52
CA VAL A 141 -9.58 1.83 1.72
C VAL A 141 -9.19 3.07 2.53
N TRP A 142 -10.09 3.60 3.37
CA TRP A 142 -9.76 4.70 4.27
C TRP A 142 -8.77 4.29 5.35
N SER A 143 -8.92 3.10 5.94
CA SER A 143 -7.96 2.58 6.91
C SER A 143 -6.59 2.43 6.26
N PHE A 144 -6.50 1.83 5.08
CA PHE A 144 -5.27 1.67 4.33
C PHE A 144 -4.58 3.00 4.04
N THR A 145 -5.33 4.00 3.57
CA THR A 145 -4.78 5.35 3.36
C THR A 145 -4.27 5.96 4.66
N ILE A 146 -5.01 5.86 5.77
CA ILE A 146 -4.55 6.39 7.06
C ILE A 146 -3.25 5.68 7.53
N TYR A 147 -3.19 4.35 7.42
CA TYR A 147 -2.02 3.58 7.83
C TYR A 147 -0.78 3.92 6.99
N ILE A 148 -0.93 4.04 5.67
CA ILE A 148 0.21 4.38 4.80
C ILE A 148 0.68 5.82 5.02
N MET A 149 -0.24 6.74 5.31
CA MET A 149 0.08 8.13 5.68
C MET A 149 0.92 8.17 6.96
N PHE A 150 0.48 7.49 8.03
CA PHE A 150 1.26 7.40 9.26
C PHE A 150 2.62 6.76 9.02
N PHE A 151 2.67 5.69 8.24
CA PHE A 151 3.92 5.01 7.89
C PHE A 151 4.90 5.94 7.17
N LEU A 152 4.44 6.70 6.17
CA LEU A 152 5.28 7.66 5.43
C LEU A 152 5.73 8.83 6.30
N ILE A 153 4.86 9.37 7.16
CA ILE A 153 5.22 10.43 8.11
C ILE A 153 6.33 9.94 9.05
N ILE A 154 6.20 8.73 9.58
CA ILE A 154 7.21 8.11 10.46
C ILE A 154 8.53 7.94 9.71
N LEU A 155 8.51 7.54 8.44
CA LEU A 155 9.72 7.42 7.62
C LEU A 155 10.38 8.78 7.31
N LEU A 156 9.59 9.83 7.10
CA LEU A 156 10.08 11.17 6.76
C LEU A 156 10.56 11.97 7.99
N VAL A 157 9.81 11.89 9.09
CA VAL A 157 10.06 12.66 10.32
C VAL A 157 11.10 12.00 11.21
N LEU A 158 11.20 10.66 11.22
CA LEU A 158 12.25 9.98 11.97
C LEU A 158 13.50 9.86 11.08
N PRO A 159 14.54 10.70 11.27
CA PRO A 159 15.75 10.59 10.46
C PRO A 159 16.30 9.18 10.59
N SER A 160 16.50 8.51 9.44
CA SER A 160 17.45 7.41 9.38
C SER A 160 18.78 7.99 9.82
N GLU A 161 19.43 7.40 10.84
CA GLU A 161 20.83 7.72 11.07
C GLU A 161 21.55 7.46 9.75
N LYS A 162 22.04 8.53 9.11
CA LYS A 162 22.91 8.37 7.95
C LYS A 162 24.06 7.49 8.43
N LYS A 163 24.18 6.27 7.89
CA LYS A 163 25.43 5.50 8.01
C LYS A 163 26.57 6.44 7.64
N SER A 164 27.62 6.46 8.46
CA SER A 164 28.82 7.24 8.19
C SER A 164 29.28 6.95 6.76
N LYS A 165 29.84 7.95 6.05
CA LYS A 165 30.47 7.71 4.73
C LYS A 165 31.48 6.56 4.80
N VAL A 166 32.14 6.38 5.95
CA VAL A 166 33.07 5.29 6.23
C VAL A 166 32.38 3.93 6.26
N ASP A 167 31.22 3.81 6.93
CA ASP A 167 30.49 2.53 7.01
C ASP A 167 29.95 2.08 5.66
N LYS A 168 29.60 3.02 4.77
CA LYS A 168 29.14 2.71 3.41
C LYS A 168 30.26 2.18 2.51
N ASP A 169 31.47 2.74 2.65
CA ASP A 169 32.65 2.29 1.89
C ASP A 169 33.06 0.88 2.32
N TYR A 170 33.02 0.59 3.63
CA TYR A 170 33.33 -0.75 4.14
C TYR A 170 32.33 -1.81 3.65
N ASP A 171 31.02 -1.55 3.71
CA ASP A 171 30.00 -2.48 3.20
C ASP A 171 30.18 -2.75 1.69
N GLN A 172 30.56 -1.73 0.92
CA GLN A 172 30.75 -1.84 -0.52
C GLN A 172 32.02 -2.64 -0.88
N ILE A 173 33.09 -2.46 -0.11
CA ILE A 173 34.32 -3.25 -0.23
C ILE A 173 34.04 -4.72 0.12
N GLU A 174 33.31 -4.98 1.20
CA GLU A 174 32.97 -6.34 1.64
C GLU A 174 32.09 -7.09 0.62
N GLU A 175 31.18 -6.38 -0.06
CA GLU A 175 30.36 -6.94 -1.14
C GLU A 175 31.18 -7.33 -2.38
N VAL A 176 32.23 -6.56 -2.71
CA VAL A 176 33.13 -6.85 -3.84
C VAL A 176 33.98 -8.08 -3.55
N TYR A 177 34.60 -8.16 -2.36
CA TYR A 177 35.38 -9.32 -1.95
C TYR A 177 34.53 -10.60 -1.88
N SER A 178 33.30 -10.50 -1.36
CA SER A 178 32.36 -11.65 -1.31
C SER A 178 31.98 -12.17 -2.71
N LYS A 179 31.90 -11.28 -3.71
CA LYS A 179 31.64 -11.68 -5.11
C LYS A 179 32.87 -12.29 -5.78
N GLU A 180 34.06 -11.73 -5.54
CA GLU A 180 35.32 -12.28 -6.07
C GLU A 180 35.62 -13.66 -5.49
N ASP A 181 35.38 -13.88 -4.20
CA ASP A 181 35.57 -15.19 -3.57
C ASP A 181 34.62 -16.26 -4.14
N LYS A 182 33.38 -15.88 -4.47
CA LYS A 182 32.45 -16.79 -5.16
C LYS A 182 32.87 -17.10 -6.58
N PHE A 183 33.38 -16.11 -7.33
CA PHE A 183 33.87 -16.30 -8.68
C PHE A 183 35.09 -17.22 -8.72
N ASN A 184 36.06 -16.98 -7.83
CA ASN A 184 37.27 -17.81 -7.70
C ASN A 184 36.99 -19.25 -7.24
N LYS A 185 35.87 -19.48 -6.55
CA LYS A 185 35.42 -20.81 -6.16
C LYS A 185 34.77 -21.57 -7.32
N PHE A 186 34.01 -20.89 -8.17
CA PHE A 186 33.43 -21.47 -9.39
C PHE A 186 34.51 -21.92 -10.38
N ASP A 187 35.53 -21.09 -10.63
CA ASP A 187 36.64 -21.43 -11.53
C ASP A 187 37.50 -22.64 -11.08
N LYS A 188 37.43 -23.01 -9.80
CA LYS A 188 38.14 -24.18 -9.25
C LYS A 188 37.33 -25.47 -9.28
N GLU A 189 36.01 -25.40 -9.46
CA GLU A 189 35.15 -26.58 -9.55
C GLU A 189 34.96 -27.06 -11.01
N ASP A 190 35.30 -26.23 -12.01
CA ASP A 190 35.22 -26.53 -13.45
C ASP A 190 36.54 -27.06 -14.08
N LYS A 191 37.54 -27.45 -13.27
CA LYS A 191 38.80 -28.08 -13.71
C LYS A 191 38.99 -29.46 -13.07
#